data_AF-A0A926B781-F1
#
_entry.id   AF-A0A926B781-F1
#
_cell.length_a   1.000
_cell.length_b   1.000
_cell.length_c   1.000
_cell.angle_alpha   90.00
_cell.angle_beta   90.00
_cell.angle_gamma   90.00
#
_symmetry.space_group_name_H-M   'P 1'
#
loop_
_entity.id
_entity.type
_entity.pdbx_description
1 polymer ?
#
loop_
_entity_poly.entity_id
_entity_poly.type
_entity_poly.pdbx_seq_one_letter_code
_entity_poly.pdbx_strand_id
1 'polypeptide(L)'
;DLPSVETAGRELMVREARSFAWMLVRLVCVAFLITMLTRSAPGLKPFRVLFDAVGGVLILAPLFTGLGRTFAWRIALGKAYLGADRFVDADRILGVLSGLRAKLFDANGEGRYYRAVALRSLNRATQAEPVFQEIAAQGREPWREKAEAELVAMGAGTKVGGTESASPL
;
A
#
# COMPACT_ATOMS: atom_id res chain seq x y z
N ASP A 1 -7.86 14.43 -19.37
CA ASP A 1 -8.00 12.99 -19.62
C ASP A 1 -7.11 12.16 -18.70
N LEU A 2 -7.66 11.07 -18.15
CA LEU A 2 -6.91 10.14 -17.30
C LEU A 2 -6.17 9.11 -18.16
N PRO A 3 -4.90 8.78 -17.84
CA PRO A 3 -4.12 7.83 -18.63
C PRO A 3 -4.77 6.44 -18.65
N SER A 4 -4.51 5.66 -19.71
CA SER A 4 -4.85 4.23 -19.71
C SER A 4 -4.11 3.50 -18.59
N VAL A 5 -4.69 2.41 -18.10
CA VAL A 5 -4.10 1.64 -16.99
C VAL A 5 -2.74 1.06 -17.37
N GLU A 6 -2.54 0.72 -18.65
CA GLU A 6 -1.26 0.27 -19.19
C GLU A 6 -0.20 1.36 -19.14
N THR A 7 -0.57 2.59 -19.51
CA THR A 7 0.34 3.75 -19.50
C THR A 7 0.71 4.11 -18.07
N ALA A 8 -0.28 4.23 -17.18
CA ALA A 8 -0.06 4.50 -15.77
C ALA A 8 0.78 3.40 -15.10
N GLY A 9 0.49 2.13 -15.41
CA GLY A 9 1.25 0.98 -14.92
C GLY A 9 2.72 1.03 -15.39
N ARG A 10 2.97 1.33 -16.67
CA ARG A 10 4.32 1.46 -17.22
C ARG A 10 5.09 2.60 -16.56
N GLU A 11 4.46 3.76 -16.38
CA GLU A 11 5.11 4.90 -15.69
C GLU A 11 5.48 4.56 -14.25
N LEU A 12 4.57 3.90 -13.52
CA LEU A 12 4.84 3.46 -12.15
C LEU A 12 5.99 2.45 -12.11
N MET A 13 6.03 1.50 -13.05
CA MET A 13 7.15 0.55 -13.18
C MET A 13 8.48 1.26 -13.47
N VAL A 14 8.49 2.26 -14.35
CA VAL A 14 9.71 3.03 -14.64
C VAL A 14 10.18 3.80 -13.41
N ARG A 15 9.26 4.40 -12.64
CA ARG A 15 9.58 5.11 -11.39
C ARG A 15 10.11 4.16 -10.32
N GLU A 16 9.52 2.97 -10.20
CA GLU A 16 9.95 1.92 -9.28
C GLU A 16 11.34 1.39 -9.68
N ALA A 17 11.55 1.05 -10.95
CA ALA A 17 12.83 0.60 -11.49
C ALA A 17 13.93 1.65 -11.31
N ARG A 18 13.63 2.94 -11.57
CA ARG A 18 14.56 4.05 -11.32
C ARG A 18 14.91 4.15 -9.84
N SER A 19 13.96 3.96 -8.93
CA SER A 19 14.21 3.98 -7.49
C SER A 19 15.16 2.85 -7.07
N PHE A 20 14.97 1.65 -7.61
CA PHE A 20 15.88 0.52 -7.40
C PHE A 20 17.27 0.75 -8.01
N ALA A 21 17.34 1.30 -9.22
CA ALA A 21 18.61 1.63 -9.85
C ALA A 21 19.43 2.62 -9.02
N TRP A 22 18.79 3.69 -8.51
CA TRP A 22 19.44 4.65 -7.61
C TRP A 22 19.86 4.03 -6.27
N MET A 23 19.12 3.04 -5.76
CA MET A 23 19.53 2.29 -4.58
C MET A 23 20.81 1.48 -4.84
N LEU A 24 20.92 0.80 -5.99
CA LEU A 24 22.12 0.06 -6.36
C LEU A 24 23.33 0.97 -6.50
N VAL A 25 23.18 2.12 -7.15
CA VAL A 25 24.24 3.13 -7.25
C VAL A 25 24.69 3.59 -5.86
N ARG A 26 23.75 3.90 -4.97
CA ARG A 26 24.07 4.28 -3.59
C ARG A 26 24.77 3.18 -2.81
N LEU A 27 24.32 1.93 -2.94
CA LEU A 27 24.96 0.78 -2.31
C LEU A 27 26.43 0.70 -2.72
N VAL A 28 26.73 0.80 -4.02
CA VAL A 28 28.11 0.80 -4.53
C VAL A 28 28.91 1.98 -3.99
N CYS A 29 28.36 3.20 -4.04
CA CYS A 29 29.05 4.40 -3.55
C CYS A 29 29.34 4.32 -2.04
N VAL A 30 28.36 3.91 -1.23
CA VAL A 30 28.51 3.79 0.23
C VAL A 30 29.50 2.68 0.57
N ALA A 31 29.41 1.51 -0.07
CA ALA A 31 30.37 0.42 0.13
C ALA A 31 31.80 0.84 -0.23
N PHE A 32 31.96 1.55 -1.34
CA PHE A 32 33.24 2.11 -1.77
C PHE A 32 33.78 3.12 -0.75
N LEU A 33 32.95 4.05 -0.27
CA LEU A 33 33.33 5.05 0.74
C LEU A 33 33.76 4.39 2.06
N ILE A 34 33.00 3.43 2.58
CA ILE A 34 33.35 2.74 3.83
C ILE A 34 34.66 1.96 3.65
N THR A 35 34.85 1.31 2.49
CA THR A 35 36.09 0.58 2.18
C THR A 35 37.31 1.51 2.08
N MET A 36 37.17 2.66 1.41
CA MET A 36 38.21 3.69 1.33
C MET A 36 38.53 4.24 2.73
N LEU A 37 37.51 4.58 3.52
CA LEU A 37 37.68 5.16 4.86
C LEU A 37 38.43 4.21 5.80
N THR A 38 38.05 2.93 5.80
CA THR A 38 38.67 1.90 6.64
C THR A 38 40.11 1.56 6.21
N ARG A 39 40.44 1.76 4.93
CA ARG A 39 41.81 1.62 4.42
C ARG A 39 42.70 2.81 4.78
N SER A 40 42.17 4.03 4.64
CA SER A 40 42.92 5.27 4.89
C SER A 40 43.12 5.58 6.38
N ALA A 41 42.22 5.11 7.25
CA ALA A 41 42.29 5.34 8.69
C ALA A 41 42.07 4.02 9.47
N PRO A 42 43.14 3.25 9.74
CA PRO A 42 43.04 1.95 10.41
C PRO A 42 42.43 2.01 11.82
N GLY A 43 42.54 3.16 12.50
CA GLY A 43 41.93 3.40 13.81
C GLY A 43 40.39 3.37 13.80
N LEU A 44 39.76 3.41 12.62
CA LEU A 44 38.30 3.34 12.47
C LEU A 44 37.76 1.91 12.39
N LYS A 45 38.62 0.89 12.30
CA LYS A 45 38.21 -0.52 12.23
C LYS A 45 37.26 -0.97 13.37
N PRO A 46 37.45 -0.56 14.64
CA PRO A 46 36.53 -0.93 15.72
C PRO A 46 35.10 -0.43 15.51
N PHE A 47 34.92 0.67 14.77
CA PHE A 47 33.62 1.28 14.49
C PHE A 47 32.97 0.74 13.20
N ARG A 48 33.52 -0.32 12.60
CA ARG A 48 33.02 -0.86 11.32
C ARG A 48 31.53 -1.18 11.35
N VAL A 49 31.07 -1.80 12.44
CA VAL A 49 29.64 -2.13 12.64
C VAL A 49 28.77 -0.87 12.61
N LEU A 50 29.22 0.22 13.23
CA LEU A 50 28.50 1.50 13.20
C LEU A 50 28.46 2.09 11.78
N PHE A 51 29.59 2.05 11.05
CA PHE A 51 29.62 2.52 9.66
C PHE A 51 28.73 1.69 8.73
N ASP A 52 28.69 0.37 8.90
CA ASP A 52 27.81 -0.51 8.13
C ASP A 52 26.34 -0.24 8.47
N ALA A 53 26.00 0.00 9.74
CA ALA A 53 24.65 0.38 10.16
C ALA A 53 24.21 1.72 9.57
N VAL A 54 25.04 2.77 9.69
CA VAL A 54 24.77 4.10 9.10
C VAL A 54 24.70 4.01 7.57
N GLY A 55 25.59 3.23 6.96
CA GLY A 55 25.58 2.94 5.53
C GLY A 55 24.27 2.29 5.09
N GLY A 56 23.81 1.28 5.84
CA GLY A 56 22.52 0.64 5.63
C GLY A 56 21.36 1.62 5.68
N VAL A 57 21.33 2.53 6.66
CA VAL A 57 20.30 3.58 6.75
C VAL A 57 20.36 4.53 5.54
N LEU A 58 21.55 4.96 5.14
CA LEU A 58 21.74 5.85 3.97
C LEU A 58 21.31 5.21 2.65
N ILE A 59 21.43 3.89 2.53
CA ILE A 59 20.99 3.12 1.35
C ILE A 59 19.47 2.90 1.38
N LEU A 60 18.91 2.50 2.53
CA LEU A 60 17.52 2.08 2.65
C LEU A 60 16.53 3.25 2.78
N ALA A 61 16.86 4.32 3.51
CA ALA A 61 15.92 5.42 3.75
C ALA A 61 15.37 6.06 2.45
N PRO A 62 16.19 6.31 1.42
CA PRO A 62 15.68 6.82 0.16
C PRO A 62 14.83 5.81 -0.62
N LEU A 63 15.09 4.51 -0.48
CA LEU A 63 14.27 3.45 -1.10
C LEU A 63 12.86 3.51 -0.53
N PHE A 64 12.72 3.53 0.80
CA PHE A 64 11.41 3.63 1.45
C PHE A 64 10.68 4.92 1.06
N THR A 65 11.39 6.03 0.93
CA THR A 65 10.82 7.29 0.45
C THR A 65 10.33 7.19 -1.00
N GLY A 66 11.12 6.55 -1.88
CA GLY A 66 10.76 6.35 -3.29
C GLY A 66 9.57 5.41 -3.47
N LEU A 67 9.56 4.28 -2.77
CA LEU A 67 8.45 3.34 -2.75
C LEU A 67 7.18 3.98 -2.18
N GLY A 68 7.29 4.69 -1.05
CA GLY A 68 6.17 5.41 -0.43
C GLY A 68 5.52 6.41 -1.39
N ARG A 69 6.33 7.16 -2.15
CA ARG A 69 5.81 8.05 -3.21
C ARG A 69 5.09 7.27 -4.31
N THR A 70 5.65 6.16 -4.78
CA THR A 70 5.01 5.32 -5.82
C THR A 70 3.66 4.78 -5.34
N PHE A 71 3.55 4.37 -4.08
CA PHE A 71 2.28 3.93 -3.51
C PHE A 71 1.28 5.07 -3.31
N ALA A 72 1.72 6.24 -2.84
CA ALA A 72 0.87 7.43 -2.78
C ALA A 72 0.32 7.80 -4.17
N TRP A 73 1.15 7.71 -5.22
CA TRP A 73 0.72 7.90 -6.60
C TRP A 73 -0.31 6.85 -7.05
N ARG A 74 -0.13 5.58 -6.67
CA ARG A 74 -1.12 4.52 -6.95
C ARG A 74 -2.47 4.81 -6.29
N ILE A 75 -2.47 5.25 -5.04
CA ILE A 75 -3.69 5.61 -4.31
C ILE A 75 -4.38 6.80 -4.99
N ALA A 76 -3.63 7.85 -5.32
CA ALA A 76 -4.15 9.02 -6.02
C ALA A 76 -4.74 8.66 -7.40
N LEU A 77 -4.06 7.80 -8.18
CA LEU A 77 -4.57 7.29 -9.46
C LEU A 77 -5.81 6.43 -9.27
N GLY A 78 -5.82 5.52 -8.30
CA GLY A 78 -6.98 4.69 -7.99
C GLY A 78 -8.21 5.53 -7.63
N LYS A 79 -8.03 6.56 -6.80
CA LYS A 79 -9.07 7.55 -6.47
C LYS A 79 -9.56 8.30 -7.71
N ALA A 80 -8.66 8.71 -8.59
CA ALA A 80 -9.03 9.40 -9.82
C ALA A 80 -9.82 8.50 -10.78
N TYR A 81 -9.45 7.22 -10.90
CA TYR A 81 -10.19 6.25 -11.70
C TYR A 81 -11.57 5.96 -11.13
N LEU A 82 -11.71 5.86 -9.79
CA LEU A 82 -13.01 5.78 -9.14
C LEU A 82 -13.90 6.98 -9.46
N GLY A 83 -13.35 8.20 -9.37
CA GLY A 83 -14.09 9.43 -9.68
C GLY A 83 -14.48 9.59 -11.15
N ALA A 84 -13.92 8.76 -12.04
CA ALA A 84 -14.25 8.71 -13.45
C ALA A 84 -15.00 7.43 -13.85
N ASP A 85 -15.56 6.70 -12.87
CA ASP A 85 -16.29 5.43 -13.04
C ASP A 85 -15.48 4.32 -13.75
N ARG A 86 -14.15 4.42 -13.74
CA ARG A 86 -13.23 3.42 -14.30
C ARG A 86 -12.85 2.39 -13.25
N PHE A 87 -13.85 1.68 -12.72
CA PHE A 87 -13.69 0.78 -11.57
C PHE A 87 -12.71 -0.39 -11.83
N VAL A 88 -12.69 -0.93 -13.05
CA VAL A 88 -11.74 -2.01 -13.44
C VAL A 88 -10.29 -1.53 -13.35
N ASP A 89 -10.03 -0.30 -13.80
CA ASP A 89 -8.68 0.29 -13.76
C ASP A 89 -8.26 0.62 -12.33
N ALA A 90 -9.20 1.10 -11.52
CA ALA A 90 -8.99 1.35 -10.10
C ALA A 90 -8.59 0.06 -9.35
N ASP A 91 -9.33 -1.05 -9.53
CA ASP A 91 -8.99 -2.35 -8.92
C ASP A 91 -7.62 -2.84 -9.41
N ARG A 92 -7.32 -2.72 -10.71
CA ARG A 92 -6.05 -3.18 -11.27
C ARG A 92 -4.84 -2.42 -10.71
N ILE A 93 -4.95 -1.10 -10.52
CA ILE A 93 -3.86 -0.28 -9.98
C ILE A 93 -3.68 -0.47 -8.48
N LEU A 94 -4.79 -0.58 -7.75
CA LEU A 94 -4.80 -0.74 -6.30
C LEU A 94 -4.57 -2.18 -5.86
N GLY A 95 -4.73 -3.18 -6.74
CA GLY A 95 -4.57 -4.61 -6.42
C GLY A 95 -3.19 -4.98 -5.85
N VAL A 96 -2.17 -4.17 -6.15
CA VAL A 96 -0.81 -4.31 -5.61
C VAL A 96 -0.74 -3.98 -4.11
N LEU A 97 -1.71 -3.22 -3.57
CA LEU A 97 -1.86 -2.94 -2.14
C LEU A 97 -2.57 -4.11 -1.44
N SER A 98 -1.91 -5.27 -1.43
CA SER A 98 -2.36 -6.46 -0.72
C SER A 98 -1.22 -7.07 0.10
N GLY A 99 -1.58 -7.85 1.12
CA GLY A 99 -0.64 -8.56 1.98
C GLY A 99 0.38 -7.64 2.67
N LEU A 100 1.66 -8.00 2.61
CA LEU A 100 2.75 -7.28 3.28
C LEU A 100 2.93 -5.84 2.75
N ARG A 101 2.66 -5.60 1.46
CA ARG A 101 2.81 -4.27 0.84
C ARG A 101 1.80 -3.27 1.39
N ALA A 102 0.56 -3.72 1.60
CA ALA A 102 -0.47 -2.90 2.24
C ALA A 102 -0.06 -2.50 3.66
N LYS A 103 0.49 -3.43 4.45
CA LYS A 103 0.93 -3.14 5.82
C LYS A 103 2.05 -2.10 5.90
N LEU A 104 2.97 -2.11 4.93
CA LEU A 104 4.13 -1.21 4.91
C LEU A 104 3.81 0.17 4.32
N PHE A 105 2.95 0.24 3.31
CA PHE A 105 2.76 1.46 2.50
C PHE A 105 1.33 2.00 2.48
N ASP A 106 0.36 1.30 3.07
CA ASP A 106 -1.03 1.72 3.26
C ASP A 106 -1.51 1.38 4.68
N ALA A 107 -0.71 1.77 5.68
CA ALA A 107 -1.00 1.51 7.09
C ALA A 107 -2.33 2.15 7.55
N ASN A 108 -2.78 3.22 6.88
CA ASN A 108 -4.04 3.89 7.17
C ASN A 108 -5.25 3.18 6.54
N GLY A 109 -5.03 2.30 5.55
CA GLY A 109 -6.08 1.57 4.84
C GLY A 109 -6.81 2.34 3.75
N GLU A 110 -6.30 3.51 3.33
CA GLU A 110 -6.93 4.35 2.30
C GLU A 110 -6.97 3.64 0.95
N GLY A 111 -5.84 3.07 0.53
CA GLY A 111 -5.75 2.38 -0.76
C GLY A 111 -6.57 1.10 -0.78
N ARG A 112 -6.56 0.34 0.31
CA ARG A 112 -7.43 -0.83 0.49
C ARG A 112 -8.91 -0.46 0.51
N TYR A 113 -9.28 0.65 1.13
CA TYR A 113 -10.66 1.16 1.13
C TYR A 113 -11.13 1.45 -0.30
N TYR A 114 -10.37 2.25 -1.07
CA TYR A 114 -10.73 2.55 -2.45
C TYR A 114 -10.78 1.30 -3.33
N ARG A 115 -9.91 0.32 -3.09
CA ARG A 115 -9.99 -0.96 -3.80
C ARG A 115 -11.28 -1.71 -3.46
N ALA A 116 -11.66 -1.77 -2.20
CA ALA A 116 -12.90 -2.41 -1.78
C ALA A 116 -14.13 -1.73 -2.39
N VAL A 117 -14.13 -0.38 -2.47
CA VAL A 117 -15.15 0.38 -3.20
C VAL A 117 -15.17 0.01 -4.68
N ALA A 118 -14.02 -0.06 -5.35
CA ALA A 118 -13.95 -0.50 -6.76
C ALA A 118 -14.51 -1.91 -6.95
N LEU A 119 -14.16 -2.85 -6.07
CA LEU A 119 -14.67 -4.23 -6.09
C LEU A 119 -16.19 -4.28 -5.89
N ARG A 120 -16.72 -3.48 -4.97
CA ARG A 120 -18.17 -3.34 -4.75
C ARG A 120 -18.88 -2.84 -6.01
N SER A 121 -18.38 -1.77 -6.64
CA SER A 121 -18.92 -1.22 -7.88
C SER A 121 -18.87 -2.19 -9.06
N LEU A 122 -17.95 -3.16 -9.02
CA LEU A 122 -17.83 -4.26 -10.00
C LEU A 122 -18.70 -5.48 -9.66
N ASN A 123 -19.64 -5.36 -8.72
CA ASN A 123 -20.49 -6.46 -8.21
C ASN A 123 -19.69 -7.62 -7.58
N ARG A 124 -18.48 -7.35 -7.07
CA ARG A 124 -17.62 -8.33 -6.37
C ARG A 124 -17.72 -8.16 -4.86
N ALA A 125 -18.94 -8.11 -4.34
CA ALA A 125 -19.22 -7.87 -2.92
C ALA A 125 -18.49 -8.85 -1.98
N THR A 126 -18.42 -10.13 -2.35
CA THR A 126 -17.72 -11.18 -1.57
C THR A 126 -16.21 -10.94 -1.43
N GLN A 127 -15.61 -10.17 -2.34
CA GLN A 127 -14.20 -9.78 -2.26
C GLN A 127 -14.01 -8.44 -1.53
N ALA A 128 -15.00 -7.55 -1.59
CA ALA A 128 -14.97 -6.23 -0.95
C ALA A 128 -15.23 -6.32 0.56
N GLU A 129 -16.20 -7.12 0.97
CA GLU A 129 -16.64 -7.26 2.37
C GLU A 129 -15.50 -7.61 3.36
N PRO A 130 -14.65 -8.63 3.13
CA PRO A 130 -13.57 -8.94 4.07
C PRO A 130 -12.55 -7.80 4.19
N VAL A 131 -12.35 -7.03 3.11
CA VAL A 131 -11.45 -5.86 3.13
C VAL A 131 -12.06 -4.74 3.96
N PHE A 132 -13.36 -4.46 3.81
CA PHE A 132 -14.04 -3.49 4.67
C PHE A 132 -14.05 -3.92 6.14
N GLN A 133 -14.29 -5.20 6.44
CA GLN A 133 -14.22 -5.74 7.82
C GLN A 133 -12.83 -5.55 8.43
N GLU A 134 -11.77 -5.83 7.67
CA GLU A 134 -10.40 -5.64 8.13
C GLU A 134 -10.09 -4.16 8.43
N ILE A 135 -10.57 -3.24 7.59
CA ILE A 135 -10.40 -1.79 7.80
C ILE A 135 -11.26 -1.29 8.95
N ALA A 136 -12.48 -1.79 9.13
CA ALA A 136 -13.33 -1.45 10.27
C ALA A 136 -12.68 -1.91 11.60
N ALA A 137 -12.03 -3.08 11.61
CA ALA A 137 -11.40 -3.63 12.80
C ALA A 137 -10.04 -2.98 13.15
N GLN A 138 -9.23 -2.64 12.14
CA GLN A 138 -7.81 -2.25 12.33
C GLN A 138 -7.43 -0.91 11.70
N GLY A 139 -8.33 -0.29 10.95
CA GLY A 139 -8.10 0.96 10.25
C GLY A 139 -8.00 2.14 11.19
N ARG A 140 -7.39 3.22 10.69
CA ARG A 140 -7.38 4.52 11.36
C ARG A 140 -8.50 5.39 10.81
N GLU A 141 -8.94 6.34 11.61
CA GLU A 141 -9.85 7.38 11.12
C GLU A 141 -9.18 8.19 9.99
N PRO A 142 -9.94 8.60 8.95
CA PRO A 142 -11.40 8.45 8.78
C PRO A 142 -11.83 7.18 8.04
N TRP A 143 -10.91 6.26 7.73
CA TRP A 143 -11.19 5.14 6.84
C TRP A 143 -11.95 4.02 7.53
N ARG A 144 -11.80 3.91 8.85
CA ARG A 144 -12.59 3.03 9.68
C ARG A 144 -14.08 3.36 9.59
N GLU A 145 -14.47 4.59 9.92
CA GLU A 145 -15.88 5.05 9.85
C GLU A 145 -16.48 4.82 8.45
N LYS A 146 -15.71 5.14 7.40
CA LYS A 146 -16.15 4.91 6.02
C LYS A 146 -16.33 3.43 5.70
N ALA A 147 -15.45 2.55 6.17
CA ALA A 147 -15.59 1.11 5.95
C ALA A 147 -16.80 0.53 6.71
N GLU A 148 -17.06 1.00 7.94
CA GLU A 148 -18.26 0.63 8.70
C GLU A 148 -19.54 1.06 7.98
N ALA A 149 -19.59 2.28 7.45
CA ALA A 149 -20.71 2.77 6.65
C ALA A 149 -20.96 1.93 5.38
N GLU A 150 -19.88 1.51 4.70
CA GLU A 150 -19.97 0.62 3.54
C GLU A 150 -20.54 -0.76 3.90
N LEU A 151 -20.11 -1.34 5.03
CA LEU A 151 -20.63 -2.63 5.51
C LEU A 151 -22.13 -2.55 5.83
N VAL A 152 -22.58 -1.48 6.49
CA VAL A 152 -24.00 -1.23 6.75
C VAL A 152 -24.77 -1.11 5.43
N ALA A 153 -24.25 -0.35 4.46
CA ALA A 153 -24.87 -0.19 3.15
C ALA A 153 -24.90 -1.50 2.32
N MET A 154 -24.01 -2.45 2.61
CA MET A 154 -24.00 -3.78 2.01
C MET A 154 -24.94 -4.77 2.72
N GLY A 155 -25.56 -4.38 3.84
CA GLY A 155 -26.37 -5.29 4.67
C GLY A 155 -25.55 -6.32 5.44
N ALA A 156 -24.22 -6.15 5.50
CA ALA A 156 -23.29 -7.00 6.24
C ALA A 156 -23.44 -6.73 7.74
N GLY A 157 -24.46 -7.33 8.35
CA GLY A 157 -24.77 -7.13 9.78
C GLY A 157 -26.20 -7.48 10.18
N THR A 158 -27.14 -7.63 9.24
CA THR A 158 -28.54 -7.92 9.58
C THR A 158 -28.80 -9.43 9.65
N LYS A 159 -28.17 -10.12 10.60
CA LYS A 159 -28.79 -11.32 11.21
C LYS A 159 -29.64 -10.83 12.39
N VAL A 160 -30.75 -10.17 12.09
CA VAL A 160 -31.80 -9.94 13.09
C VAL A 160 -32.54 -11.26 13.24
N GLY A 161 -32.50 -11.82 14.45
CA GLY A 161 -33.05 -13.12 14.77
C GLY A 161 -34.51 -13.28 14.37
N GLY A 162 -34.75 -14.20 13.43
CA GLY A 162 -36.05 -14.85 13.32
C GLY A 162 -36.15 -15.89 14.43
N THR A 163 -36.52 -15.47 15.63
CA THR A 163 -37.11 -16.40 16.60
C THR A 163 -38.42 -16.89 16.00
N GLU A 164 -38.47 -18.20 15.73
CA GLU A 164 -39.69 -18.96 15.49
C GLU A 164 -40.75 -18.54 16.52
N SER A 165 -41.79 -17.86 16.04
CA SER A 165 -43.05 -17.81 16.77
C SER A 165 -43.73 -19.15 16.52
N ALA A 166 -43.38 -20.15 17.34
CA ALA A 166 -44.14 -21.38 17.44
C ALA A 166 -45.55 -21.03 17.94
N SER A 167 -46.55 -21.15 17.06
CA SER A 167 -47.96 -21.14 17.44
C SER A 167 -48.25 -22.37 18.31
N PRO A 168 -48.82 -22.22 19.51
CA PRO A 168 -49.43 -23.35 20.20
C PRO A 168 -50.84 -23.56 19.64
N LEU A 169 -51.09 -24.76 19.13
CA LEU A 169 -52.42 -25.39 19.13
C LEU A 169 -52.49 -26.33 20.32
#